data_AF-A0A0F2C5Y8-F1
#
_entry.id   AF-A0A0F2C5Y8-F1
#
_cell.length_a   1.000
_cell.length_b   1.000
_cell.length_c   1.000
_cell.angle_alpha   90.00
_cell.angle_beta   90.00
_cell.angle_gamma   90.00
#
_symmetry.space_group_name_H-M   'P 1'
#
loop_
_entity.id
_entity.type
_entity.pdbx_description
1 polymer ?
#
loop_
_entity_poly.entity_id
_entity_poly.type
_entity_poly.pdbx_seq_one_letter_code
_entity_poly.pdbx_strand_id
1 'polypeptide(L)'
;MNLERILGTYSSSVSDSTVRLDDEGRIWVDRTMKGIFAELGPAPEPVELVGWADDSLIPVEPTHGVHLPLAFVGDDGTGRALYLHTGRADRRVDA
;
A
#
# COMPACT_ATOMS: atom_id res chain seq x y z
N MET A 1 -6.88 -13.18 -5.57
CA MET A 1 -6.55 -12.13 -4.61
C MET A 1 -7.83 -11.56 -4.04
N ASN A 2 -7.94 -11.45 -2.72
CA ASN A 2 -9.11 -10.92 -2.05
C ASN A 2 -8.98 -9.39 -1.91
N LEU A 3 -9.82 -8.62 -2.62
CA LEU A 3 -9.74 -7.15 -2.60
C LEU A 3 -10.07 -6.57 -1.22
N GLU A 4 -11.06 -7.13 -0.51
CA GLU A 4 -11.43 -6.66 0.84
C GLU A 4 -10.27 -6.82 1.83
N ARG A 5 -9.39 -7.81 1.57
CA ARG A 5 -8.21 -8.02 2.39
C ARG A 5 -7.21 -6.86 2.31
N ILE A 6 -7.07 -6.26 1.13
CA ILE A 6 -5.97 -5.35 0.79
C ILE A 6 -6.38 -3.88 0.66
N LEU A 7 -7.64 -3.59 0.33
CA LEU A 7 -8.10 -2.23 0.10
C LEU A 7 -8.25 -1.48 1.43
N GLY A 8 -7.69 -0.27 1.50
CA GLY A 8 -7.80 0.61 2.66
C GLY A 8 -6.52 1.39 2.93
N THR A 9 -6.48 2.05 4.09
CA THR A 9 -5.43 2.98 4.48
C THR A 9 -4.58 2.39 5.58
N TYR A 10 -3.28 2.37 5.33
CA TYR A 10 -2.25 1.87 6.21
C TYR A 10 -1.36 3.03 6.65
N SER A 11 -1.14 3.14 7.95
CA SER A 11 -0.58 4.32 8.56
C SER A 11 0.63 4.01 9.42
N SER A 12 1.60 4.90 9.34
CA SER A 12 2.71 4.99 10.27
C SER A 12 3.00 6.45 10.63
N SER A 13 4.08 6.67 11.39
CA SER A 13 4.60 8.02 11.64
C SER A 13 5.22 8.68 10.39
N VAL A 14 5.49 7.91 9.33
CA VAL A 14 6.15 8.40 8.10
C VAL A 14 5.13 8.80 7.04
N SER A 15 4.09 8.01 6.84
CA SER A 15 3.10 8.25 5.79
C SER A 15 1.76 7.57 6.08
N ASP A 16 0.72 8.03 5.39
CA ASP A 16 -0.47 7.24 5.09
C ASP A 16 -0.32 6.67 3.67
N SER A 17 -0.54 5.36 3.53
CA SER A 17 -0.60 4.66 2.24
C SER A 17 -2.02 4.13 2.03
N THR A 18 -2.71 4.61 1.00
CA THR A 18 -4.07 4.18 0.67
C THR A 18 -4.03 3.26 -0.54
N VAL A 19 -4.44 2.01 -0.35
CA VAL A 19 -4.60 1.02 -1.41
C VAL A 19 -6.05 1.08 -1.88
N ARG A 20 -6.25 1.47 -3.14
CA ARG A 20 -7.58 1.68 -3.73
C ARG A 20 -7.75 0.94 -5.06
N LEU A 21 -9.00 0.70 -5.42
CA LEU A 21 -9.40 0.25 -6.74
C LEU A 21 -9.93 1.46 -7.52
N ASP A 22 -9.56 1.60 -8.79
CA ASP A 22 -10.18 2.60 -9.68
C ASP A 22 -11.41 2.03 -10.42
N ASP A 23 -12.08 2.88 -11.21
CA ASP A 23 -13.28 2.52 -11.97
C ASP A 23 -13.01 1.48 -13.08
N GLU A 24 -11.76 1.30 -13.48
CA GLU A 24 -11.31 0.32 -14.47
C GLU A 24 -10.86 -1.00 -13.82
N GLY A 25 -10.93 -1.10 -12.49
CA GLY A 25 -10.54 -2.29 -11.74
C GLY A 25 -9.03 -2.43 -11.52
N ARG A 26 -8.24 -1.37 -11.73
CA ARG A 26 -6.80 -1.36 -11.41
C ARG A 26 -6.59 -1.01 -9.94
N ILE A 27 -5.55 -1.61 -9.36
CA ILE A 27 -5.19 -1.38 -7.96
C ILE A 27 -4.08 -0.32 -7.92
N TRP A 28 -4.25 0.67 -7.06
CA TRP A 28 -3.31 1.76 -6.87
C TRP A 28 -2.91 1.87 -5.41
N VAL A 29 -1.70 2.36 -5.16
CA VAL A 29 -1.30 2.89 -3.86
C VAL A 29 -0.94 4.37 -3.97
N ASP A 30 -1.68 5.21 -3.24
CA ASP A 30 -1.34 6.61 -3.02
C ASP A 30 -0.59 6.75 -1.70
N ARG A 31 0.35 7.70 -1.61
CA ARG A 31 1.11 7.93 -0.37
C ARG A 31 1.15 9.41 0.00
N THR A 32 0.64 9.70 1.18
CA THR A 32 0.71 11.02 1.80
C THR A 32 1.79 11.00 2.88
N MET A 33 2.89 11.69 2.65
CA MET A 33 3.99 11.81 3.62
C MET A 33 3.59 12.68 4.81
N LYS A 34 4.19 12.45 5.98
CA LYS A 34 3.88 13.15 7.23
C LYS A 34 5.08 13.90 7.82
N GLY A 35 4.78 14.96 8.57
CA GLY A 35 5.77 15.73 9.33
C GLY A 35 6.92 16.21 8.43
N ILE A 36 8.14 16.12 8.94
CA ILE A 36 9.36 16.48 8.20
C ILE A 36 9.44 15.80 6.82
N PHE A 37 8.94 14.57 6.67
CA PHE A 37 9.04 13.86 5.38
C PHE A 37 8.16 14.47 4.29
N ALA A 38 7.08 15.19 4.65
CA ALA A 38 6.26 15.93 3.69
C ALA A 38 6.97 17.18 3.15
N GLU A 39 8.00 17.66 3.84
CA GLU A 39 8.76 18.87 3.48
C GLU A 39 10.03 18.56 2.65
N LEU A 40 10.48 17.29 2.64
CA LEU A 40 11.74 16.89 1.99
C LEU A 40 11.68 16.83 0.47
N GLY A 41 10.50 16.96 -0.14
CA GLY A 41 10.35 16.88 -1.59
C GLY A 41 8.89 16.86 -2.06
N PRO A 42 8.66 16.66 -3.37
CA PRO A 42 7.31 16.49 -3.90
C PRO A 42 6.66 15.23 -3.31
N ALA A 43 5.33 15.23 -3.28
CA ALA A 43 4.57 14.04 -2.93
C ALA A 43 4.88 12.91 -3.93
N PRO A 44 4.95 11.64 -3.47
CA PRO A 44 5.06 10.51 -4.37
C PRO A 44 3.87 10.45 -5.33
N GLU A 45 4.15 10.14 -6.60
CA GLU A 45 3.09 9.83 -7.57
C GLU A 45 2.37 8.52 -7.17
N PRO A 46 1.07 8.39 -7.49
CA PRO A 46 0.35 7.14 -7.32
C PRO A 46 1.02 6.00 -8.10
N VAL A 47 1.11 4.82 -7.49
CA VAL A 47 1.74 3.65 -8.09
C VAL A 47 0.69 2.60 -8.42
N GLU A 48 0.63 2.17 -9.68
CA GLU A 48 -0.20 1.05 -10.11
C GLU A 48 0.42 -0.28 -9.65
N LEU A 49 -0.43 -1.17 -9.16
CA LEU A 49 -0.07 -2.44 -8.58
C LEU A 49 -0.79 -3.60 -9.28
N VAL A 50 -0.09 -4.72 -9.42
CA VAL A 50 -0.66 -5.98 -9.93
C VAL A 50 -0.40 -7.14 -8.97
N GLY A 51 -1.23 -8.17 -9.05
CA GLY A 51 -1.07 -9.38 -8.24
C GLY A 51 0.24 -10.11 -8.54
N TRP A 52 0.93 -10.55 -7.50
CA TRP A 52 2.20 -11.29 -7.64
C TRP A 52 2.20 -12.64 -6.91
N ALA A 53 1.76 -12.66 -5.65
CA ALA A 53 1.61 -13.85 -4.82
C ALA A 53 0.36 -13.71 -3.92
N ASP A 54 0.05 -14.73 -3.12
CA ASP A 54 -1.20 -14.86 -2.32
C ASP A 54 -1.81 -13.53 -1.84
N ASP A 55 -1.12 -12.87 -0.91
CA ASP A 55 -1.47 -11.58 -0.33
C ASP A 55 -0.40 -10.53 -0.64
N SER A 56 0.10 -10.53 -1.87
CA SER A 56 1.15 -9.58 -2.27
C SER A 56 0.91 -8.99 -3.64
N LEU A 57 1.09 -7.68 -3.68
CA LEU A 57 1.08 -6.87 -4.89
C LEU A 57 2.50 -6.47 -5.27
N ILE A 58 2.69 -6.14 -6.54
CA ILE A 58 3.95 -5.62 -7.05
C ILE A 58 3.69 -4.42 -7.96
N PRO A 59 4.53 -3.37 -7.93
CA PRO A 59 4.41 -2.25 -8.85
C PRO A 59 4.48 -2.68 -10.32
N VAL A 60 3.65 -2.08 -11.17
CA VAL A 60 3.71 -2.27 -12.62
C VAL A 60 5.01 -1.69 -13.19
N GLU A 61 5.44 -0.55 -12.67
CA GLU A 61 6.70 0.11 -13.05
C GLU A 61 7.78 -0.08 -11.98
N PRO A 62 9.04 -0.37 -12.37
CA PRO A 62 10.12 -0.51 -11.42
C PRO A 62 10.62 0.85 -10.92
N THR A 63 10.96 0.93 -9.64
CA THR A 63 11.72 2.06 -9.08
C THR A 63 13.20 1.69 -9.07
N HIS A 64 14.06 2.49 -9.71
CA HIS A 64 15.50 2.20 -9.84
C HIS A 64 15.81 0.79 -10.42
N GLY A 65 14.98 0.32 -11.34
CA GLY A 65 15.14 -1.00 -11.97
C GLY A 65 14.69 -2.18 -11.11
N VAL A 66 14.04 -1.93 -9.96
CA VAL A 66 13.56 -2.97 -9.04
C VAL A 66 12.06 -2.80 -8.80
N HIS A 67 11.34 -3.90 -8.86
CA HIS A 67 9.96 -3.98 -8.39
C HIS A 67 9.96 -4.46 -6.93
N LEU A 68 9.52 -3.60 -6.01
CA LEU A 68 9.50 -3.93 -4.59
C LEU A 68 8.09 -4.43 -4.19
N PRO A 69 7.93 -5.68 -3.74
CA PRO A 69 6.61 -6.19 -3.35
C PRO A 69 5.99 -5.46 -2.16
N LEU A 70 4.67 -5.33 -2.19
CA LEU A 70 3.81 -4.87 -1.10
C LEU A 70 3.08 -6.10 -0.55
N ALA A 71 3.44 -6.52 0.67
CA ALA A 71 2.83 -7.68 1.31
C ALA A 71 1.77 -7.24 2.34
N PHE A 72 0.60 -7.86 2.29
CA PHE A 72 -0.52 -7.59 3.19
C PHE A 72 -0.61 -8.70 4.23
N VAL A 73 -0.31 -8.37 5.48
CA VAL A 73 -0.05 -9.37 6.53
C VAL A 73 -0.89 -9.15 7.77
N GLY A 74 -1.02 -10.22 8.55
CA GLY A 74 -1.92 -10.26 9.70
C GLY A 74 -3.39 -10.36 9.30
N ASP A 75 -4.24 -10.37 10.31
CA ASP A 75 -5.69 -10.41 10.20
C ASP A 75 -6.28 -9.52 11.30
N ASP A 76 -7.24 -8.67 10.96
CA ASP A 76 -7.95 -7.80 11.92
C ASP A 76 -9.11 -8.51 12.65
N GLY A 77 -9.33 -9.79 12.38
CA GLY A 77 -10.44 -10.60 12.88
C GLY A 77 -11.60 -10.70 11.89
N THR A 78 -11.54 -9.99 10.76
CA THR A 78 -12.57 -9.99 9.70
C THR A 78 -12.05 -10.49 8.35
N GLY A 79 -10.80 -10.98 8.31
CA GLY A 79 -10.14 -11.39 7.07
C GLY A 79 -9.37 -10.26 6.38
N ARG A 80 -9.44 -9.04 6.90
CA ARG A 80 -8.68 -7.90 6.35
C ARG A 80 -7.26 -7.89 6.87
N ALA A 81 -6.32 -7.51 6.03
CA ALA A 81 -4.93 -7.40 6.45
C ALA A 81 -4.78 -6.29 7.49
N LEU A 82 -4.15 -6.63 8.62
CA LEU A 82 -3.90 -5.70 9.71
C LEU A 82 -2.72 -4.76 9.42
N TYR A 83 -1.79 -5.19 8.55
CA TYR A 83 -0.60 -4.43 8.18
C TYR A 83 -0.29 -4.49 6.69
N LEU A 84 0.28 -3.41 6.17
CA LEU A 84 0.99 -3.35 4.88
C LEU A 84 2.50 -3.37 5.15
N HIS A 85 3.21 -4.30 4.54
CA HIS A 85 4.65 -4.48 4.70
C HIS A 85 5.44 -4.09 3.44
N THR A 86 6.21 -2.99 3.53
CA THR A 86 7.12 -2.50 2.47
C THR A 86 8.53 -2.26 2.99
N GLY A 87 8.99 -3.14 3.89
CA GLY A 87 10.22 -3.00 4.70
C GLY A 87 9.97 -2.51 6.13
N ARG A 88 8.79 -1.93 6.38
CA ARG A 88 8.18 -1.71 7.70
C ARG A 88 6.74 -2.19 7.65
N ALA A 89 6.13 -2.45 8.80
CA ALA A 89 4.72 -2.84 8.90
C ALA A 89 3.86 -1.64 9.32
N ASP A 90 3.16 -1.05 8.36
CA ASP A 90 2.24 0.07 8.56
C ASP A 90 0.85 -0.49 8.90
N ARG A 91 0.21 0.00 9.97
CA ARG A 91 -1.03 -0.58 10.49
C ARG A 91 -2.24 -0.04 9.73
N ARG A 92 -3.21 -0.89 9.40
CA ARG A 92 -4.51 -0.45 8.87
C ARG A 92 -5.23 0.47 9.87
N VAL A 93 -5.79 1.58 9.39
CA VAL A 93 -6.46 2.60 10.23
C VAL A 93 -7.90 2.93 9.81
N ASP A 94 -8.36 2.42 8.67
CA ASP A 94 -9.77 2.48 8.31
C ASP A 94 -10.50 1.22 8.77
N ALA A 95 -11.47 1.41 9.66
CA ALA A 95 -12.32 0.37 10.21
C ALA A 95 -13.59 0.23 9.39
#